data_AF-A0A7C6MFW9-F1
#
_entry.id   AF-A0A7C6MFW9-F1
#
_cell.length_a   1.000
_cell.length_b   1.000
_cell.length_c   1.000
_cell.angle_alpha   90.00
_cell.angle_beta   90.00
_cell.angle_gamma   90.00
#
_symmetry.space_group_name_H-M   'P 1'
#
loop_
_entity.id
_entity.type
_entity.pdbx_description
1 polymer ?
#
loop_
_entity_poly.entity_id
_entity_poly.type
_entity_poly.pdbx_seq_one_letter_code
_entity_poly.pdbx_strand_id
1 'polypeptide(L)'
;MNGTAALLDRLLDAGELSRLVGRPVAAGSVRAKPGTLLALGLVDPATGRAIGWARVLWPSARDKAAKSALRAQRRGLRLVERPLADGLLLQSGRIDTDPGLAEPLRRARPRRLRDLVGDPDA
;
A
#
# COMPACT_ATOMS: atom_id res chain seq x y z
N MET A 1 6.79 2.26 19.25
CA MET A 1 6.65 2.84 17.88
C MET A 1 7.42 2.06 16.80
N ASN A 2 7.83 0.79 17.02
CA ASN A 2 8.70 0.06 16.09
C ASN A 2 7.97 -0.70 14.95
N GLY A 3 6.65 -0.90 15.04
CA GLY A 3 5.91 -1.74 14.10
C GLY A 3 5.75 -1.16 12.69
N THR A 4 5.59 0.17 12.56
CA THR A 4 5.39 0.81 11.24
C THR A 4 6.66 0.76 10.38
N ALA A 5 7.83 0.95 10.99
CA ALA A 5 9.12 0.91 10.28
C ALA A 5 9.43 -0.51 9.77
N ALA A 6 9.34 -1.53 10.64
CA ALA A 6 9.55 -2.92 10.26
C ALA A 6 8.55 -3.40 9.18
N LEU A 7 7.29 -2.95 9.26
CA LEU A 7 6.31 -3.22 8.22
C LEU A 7 6.69 -2.55 6.90
N LEU A 8 7.15 -1.30 6.94
CA LEU A 8 7.56 -0.58 5.74
C LEU A 8 8.78 -1.26 5.09
N ASP A 9 9.76 -1.72 5.87
CA ASP A 9 10.91 -2.48 5.37
C ASP A 9 10.47 -3.74 4.62
N ARG A 10 9.56 -4.51 5.21
CA ARG A 10 8.97 -5.70 4.54
C ARG A 10 8.23 -5.36 3.25
N LEU A 11 7.56 -4.22 3.20
CA LEU A 11 6.80 -3.80 2.01
C LEU A 11 7.69 -3.16 0.94
N LEU A 12 8.90 -2.74 1.29
CA LEU A 12 9.90 -2.24 0.35
C LEU A 12 10.78 -3.35 -0.22
N ASP A 13 10.85 -4.50 0.44
CA ASP A 13 11.37 -5.73 -0.16
C ASP A 13 10.44 -6.20 -1.29
N ALA A 14 10.96 -6.22 -2.52
CA ALA A 14 10.16 -6.55 -3.69
C ALA A 14 9.68 -8.01 -3.70
N GLY A 15 10.43 -8.94 -3.10
CA GLY A 15 10.06 -10.35 -3.01
C GLY A 15 8.90 -10.55 -2.05
N GLU A 16 9.00 -10.00 -0.84
CA GLU A 16 7.94 -10.02 0.16
C GLU A 16 6.69 -9.29 -0.31
N LEU A 17 6.84 -8.11 -0.91
CA LEU A 17 5.71 -7.37 -1.47
C LEU A 17 5.02 -8.18 -2.58
N SER A 18 5.79 -8.80 -3.48
CA SER A 18 5.25 -9.66 -4.54
C SER A 18 4.50 -10.86 -3.97
N ARG A 19 5.03 -11.50 -2.92
CA ARG A 19 4.36 -12.61 -2.22
C ARG A 19 3.04 -12.17 -1.59
N LEU A 20 3.03 -11.02 -0.95
CA LEU A 20 1.86 -10.43 -0.31
C LEU A 20 0.79 -9.98 -1.31
N VAL A 21 1.18 -9.43 -2.46
CA VAL A 21 0.24 -9.02 -3.51
C VAL A 21 -0.20 -10.21 -4.38
N GLY A 22 0.62 -11.26 -4.48
CA GLY A 22 0.36 -12.45 -5.30
C GLY A 22 0.76 -12.31 -6.78
N ARG A 23 1.58 -11.31 -7.12
CA ARG A 23 2.13 -11.10 -8.47
C ARG A 23 3.44 -10.28 -8.38
N PRO A 24 4.33 -10.37 -9.39
CA PRO A 24 5.57 -9.58 -9.40
C PRO A 24 5.29 -8.07 -9.38
N VAL A 25 5.77 -7.38 -8.35
CA VAL A 25 5.64 -5.92 -8.16
C VAL A 25 6.81 -5.37 -7.35
N ALA A 26 7.09 -4.08 -7.50
CA ALA A 26 7.94 -3.31 -6.60
C ALA A 26 7.22 -2.04 -6.12
N ALA A 27 7.67 -1.47 -5.01
CA ALA A 27 7.18 -0.18 -4.54
C ALA A 27 7.83 0.97 -5.35
N GLY A 28 7.03 1.69 -6.12
CA GLY A 28 7.46 2.90 -6.84
C GLY A 28 7.23 4.20 -6.06
N SER A 29 6.35 4.17 -5.05
CA SER A 29 6.13 5.28 -4.14
C SER A 29 5.57 4.79 -2.81
N VAL A 30 5.82 5.56 -1.74
CA VAL A 30 5.33 5.28 -0.39
C VAL A 30 4.65 6.52 0.17
N ARG A 31 3.53 6.31 0.85
CA ARG A 31 2.91 7.30 1.72
C ARG A 31 2.57 6.66 3.05
N ALA A 32 3.15 7.17 4.13
CA ALA A 32 2.87 6.74 5.49
C ALA A 32 2.01 7.77 6.22
N LYS A 33 0.99 7.28 6.94
CA LYS A 33 0.30 7.98 8.01
C LYS A 33 0.31 7.05 9.23
N PRO A 34 1.28 7.19 10.14
CA PRO A 34 1.45 6.29 11.28
C PRO A 34 0.14 6.02 12.03
N GLY A 35 -0.08 4.76 12.39
CA GLY A 35 -1.29 4.30 13.11
C GLY A 35 -2.60 4.35 12.33
N THR A 36 -2.58 4.74 11.05
CA THR A 36 -3.79 4.87 10.23
C THR A 36 -3.68 4.12 8.89
N LEU A 37 -2.62 4.38 8.11
CA LEU A 37 -2.51 3.94 6.73
C LEU A 37 -1.06 3.94 6.28
N LEU A 38 -0.67 2.91 5.53
CA LEU A 38 0.51 2.91 4.69
C LEU A 38 0.04 2.58 3.28
N ALA A 39 0.37 3.42 2.30
CA ALA A 39 -0.04 3.24 0.90
C ALA A 39 1.19 3.23 -0.03
N LEU A 40 1.11 2.42 -1.07
CA LEU A 40 2.19 2.16 -2.02
C LEU A 40 1.67 2.30 -3.44
N GLY A 41 2.43 2.97 -4.29
CA GLY A 41 2.31 2.85 -5.73
C GLY A 41 3.07 1.60 -6.17
N LEU A 42 2.41 0.67 -6.86
CA LEU A 42 3.04 -0.53 -7.37
C LEU A 42 3.52 -0.31 -8.80
N VAL A 43 4.77 -0.67 -9.05
CA VAL A 43 5.38 -0.65 -10.37
C VAL A 43 5.80 -2.05 -10.81
N ASP A 44 5.85 -2.25 -12.11
CA ASP A 44 6.44 -3.43 -12.72
C ASP A 44 7.96 -3.42 -12.44
N PRO A 45 8.53 -4.48 -11.84
CA PRO A 45 9.94 -4.50 -11.45
C PRO A 45 10.91 -4.40 -12.63
N ALA A 46 10.52 -4.88 -13.82
CA ALA A 46 11.39 -4.90 -15.00
C ALA A 46 11.38 -3.57 -15.75
N THR A 47 10.25 -2.86 -15.76
CA THR A 47 10.03 -1.67 -16.60
C THR A 47 9.84 -0.38 -15.79
N GLY A 48 9.60 -0.47 -14.48
CA GLY A 48 9.31 0.67 -13.62
C GLY A 48 7.94 1.33 -13.87
N ARG A 49 7.10 0.76 -14.76
CA ARG A 49 5.79 1.32 -15.10
C ARG A 49 4.78 1.09 -13.97
N ALA A 50 3.90 2.06 -13.72
CA ALA A 50 2.84 1.91 -12.71
C ALA A 50 1.83 0.82 -13.12
N ILE A 51 1.56 -0.12 -12.23
CA ILE A 51 0.69 -1.29 -12.48
C ILE A 51 -0.37 -1.52 -11.38
N GLY A 52 -0.36 -0.70 -10.33
CA GLY A 52 -1.38 -0.79 -9.29
C GLY A 52 -1.03 -0.02 -8.02
N TRP A 53 -1.68 -0.44 -6.96
CA TRP A 53 -1.49 0.11 -5.62
C TRP A 53 -1.61 -1.00 -4.57
N ALA A 54 -0.98 -0.76 -3.43
CA ALA A 54 -1.19 -1.54 -2.22
C ALA A 54 -1.38 -0.59 -1.04
N ARG A 55 -2.06 -1.06 0.01
CA ARG A 55 -2.14 -0.35 1.27
C ARG A 55 -2.28 -1.30 2.44
N VAL A 56 -1.71 -0.91 3.57
CA VAL A 56 -1.94 -1.56 4.87
C VAL A 56 -2.78 -0.63 5.74
N LEU A 57 -3.81 -1.23 6.34
CA LEU A 57 -4.76 -0.55 7.21
C LEU A 57 -4.67 -1.13 8.63
N TRP A 58 -4.67 -0.24 9.61
CA TRP A 58 -4.73 -0.59 11.02
C TRP A 58 -6.15 -1.00 11.42
N PRO A 59 -6.34 -1.73 12.53
CA PRO A 59 -7.67 -2.13 13.01
C PRO A 59 -8.65 -0.96 13.10
N SER A 60 -8.19 0.21 13.57
CA SER A 60 -8.96 1.45 13.68
C SER A 60 -9.48 1.99 12.34
N ALA A 61 -8.94 1.53 11.20
CA ALA A 61 -9.31 1.96 9.85
C ALA A 61 -10.08 0.89 9.06
N ARG A 62 -10.51 -0.22 9.69
CA ARG A 62 -11.20 -1.34 9.00
C ARG A 62 -12.50 -0.95 8.32
N ASP A 63 -13.28 -0.03 8.89
CA ASP A 63 -14.52 0.45 8.24
C ASP A 63 -14.25 1.12 6.89
N LYS A 64 -13.09 1.80 6.76
CA LYS A 64 -12.64 2.38 5.49
C LYS A 64 -12.19 1.29 4.51
N ALA A 65 -11.59 0.21 5.02
CA ALA A 65 -11.22 -0.96 4.24
C ALA A 65 -12.44 -1.59 3.57
N ALA A 66 -13.47 -1.90 4.37
CA ALA A 66 -14.71 -2.52 3.93
C ALA A 66 -15.44 -1.67 2.90
N LYS A 67 -15.52 -0.35 3.11
CA LYS A 67 -16.12 0.58 2.14
C LYS A 67 -15.41 0.58 0.79
N SER A 68 -14.08 0.52 0.76
CA SER A 68 -13.34 0.39 -0.52
C SER A 68 -13.57 -0.95 -1.20
N ALA A 69 -13.56 -2.06 -0.45
CA ALA A 69 -13.84 -3.39 -0.99
C ALA A 69 -15.25 -3.46 -1.62
N LEU A 70 -16.26 -2.95 -0.92
CA LEU A 70 -17.62 -2.85 -1.43
C LEU A 70 -17.72 -1.99 -2.69
N ARG A 71 -17.01 -0.85 -2.75
CA ARG A 71 -16.96 -0.01 -3.95
C ARG A 71 -16.32 -0.71 -5.14
N ALA A 72 -15.22 -1.43 -4.93
CA ALA A 72 -14.58 -2.22 -5.99
C ALA A 72 -15.53 -3.32 -6.47
N GLN A 73 -16.15 -4.06 -5.54
CA GLN A 73 -17.12 -5.11 -5.86
C GLN A 73 -18.30 -4.59 -6.69
N ARG A 74 -18.87 -3.44 -6.32
CA ARG A 74 -19.95 -2.79 -7.09
C ARG A 74 -19.55 -2.43 -8.52
N ARG A 75 -18.25 -2.29 -8.81
CA ARG A 75 -17.70 -2.03 -10.14
C ARG A 75 -17.28 -3.31 -10.87
N GLY A 76 -17.57 -4.49 -10.31
CA GLY A 76 -17.10 -5.77 -10.85
C GLY A 76 -15.58 -5.99 -10.70
N LEU A 77 -14.92 -5.15 -9.90
CA LEU A 77 -13.48 -5.19 -9.68
C LEU A 77 -13.18 -5.91 -8.36
N ARG A 78 -12.17 -6.77 -8.33
CA ARG A 78 -11.72 -7.45 -7.11
C ARG A 78 -10.41 -6.86 -6.60
N LEU A 79 -10.34 -6.72 -5.28
CA LEU A 79 -9.10 -6.42 -4.57
C LEU A 79 -8.51 -7.73 -4.04
N VAL A 80 -7.19 -7.78 -3.92
CA VAL A 80 -6.54 -8.78 -3.09
C VAL A 80 -6.57 -8.25 -1.66
N GLU A 81 -7.12 -9.03 -0.74
CA GLU A 81 -7.10 -8.74 0.70
C GLU A 81 -6.31 -9.82 1.43
N ARG A 82 -5.36 -9.43 2.28
CA ARG A 82 -4.61 -10.37 3.11
C ARG A 82 -4.47 -9.85 4.54
N PRO A 83 -4.94 -10.61 5.55
CA PRO A 83 -4.61 -10.32 6.93
C PRO A 83 -3.09 -10.38 7.14
N LEU A 84 -2.57 -9.45 7.94
CA LEU A 84 -1.20 -9.46 8.44
C LEU A 84 -1.24 -9.60 9.97
N ALA A 85 -0.07 -9.60 10.61
CA ALA A 85 0.04 -9.59 12.07
C ALA A 85 -0.66 -8.36 12.69
N ASP A 86 -0.95 -8.42 13.99
CA ASP A 86 -1.51 -7.31 14.77
C ASP A 86 -2.87 -6.78 14.26
N GLY A 87 -3.64 -7.65 13.59
CA GLY A 87 -4.94 -7.31 13.03
C GLY A 87 -4.89 -6.34 11.84
N LEU A 88 -3.70 -6.08 11.31
CA LEU A 88 -3.49 -5.29 10.10
C LEU A 88 -4.10 -6.00 8.88
N LEU A 89 -4.53 -5.21 7.90
CA LEU A 89 -5.07 -5.71 6.64
C LEU A 89 -4.34 -5.09 5.46
N LEU A 90 -3.76 -5.92 4.61
CA LEU A 90 -3.29 -5.53 3.29
C LEU A 90 -4.46 -5.55 2.31
N GLN A 91 -4.60 -4.49 1.54
CA GLN A 91 -5.43 -4.46 0.33
C GLN A 91 -4.58 -4.05 -0.87
N SER A 92 -4.78 -4.67 -2.01
CA SER A 92 -4.10 -4.27 -3.25
C SER A 92 -4.98 -4.47 -4.48
N GLY A 93 -4.69 -3.71 -5.53
CA GLY A 93 -5.46 -3.73 -6.75
C GLY A 93 -4.73 -3.09 -7.92
N ARG A 94 -5.32 -3.24 -9.11
CA ARG A 94 -4.92 -2.49 -10.31
C ARG A 94 -5.32 -1.02 -10.16
N ILE A 95 -4.75 -0.14 -10.99
CA ILE A 95 -4.96 1.31 -10.90
C ILE A 95 -6.44 1.70 -11.02
N ASP A 96 -7.19 1.01 -11.88
CA ASP A 96 -8.62 1.19 -12.13
C ASP A 96 -9.51 0.85 -10.92
N THR A 97 -9.05 0.01 -10.00
CA THR A 97 -9.83 -0.46 -8.84
C THR A 97 -10.02 0.59 -7.75
N ASP A 98 -9.16 1.60 -7.68
CA ASP A 98 -9.34 2.76 -6.80
C ASP A 98 -8.71 4.02 -7.44
N PRO A 99 -9.44 4.72 -8.34
CA PRO A 99 -8.94 5.92 -9.00
C PRO A 99 -8.60 7.05 -8.02
N GLY A 100 -9.24 7.06 -6.83
CA GLY A 100 -8.97 8.04 -5.78
C GLY A 100 -7.58 7.88 -5.17
N LEU A 101 -6.95 6.71 -5.31
CA LEU A 101 -5.56 6.47 -4.94
C LEU A 101 -4.58 6.82 -6.05
N ALA A 102 -5.01 6.88 -7.32
CA ALA A 102 -4.12 7.14 -8.45
C ALA A 102 -3.41 8.50 -8.31
N GLU A 103 -4.15 9.58 -8.03
CA GLU A 103 -3.56 10.92 -7.93
C GLU A 103 -2.62 11.08 -6.73
N PRO A 104 -2.99 10.68 -5.49
CA PRO A 104 -2.06 10.66 -4.36
C PRO A 104 -0.79 9.84 -4.62
N LEU A 105 -0.89 8.70 -5.31
CA LEU A 105 0.25 7.83 -5.59
C LEU A 105 1.14 8.34 -6.73
N ARG A 106 0.57 9.02 -7.75
CA ARG A 106 1.34 9.73 -8.79
C ARG A 106 2.12 10.91 -8.22
N ARG A 107 1.52 11.63 -7.28
CA ARG A 107 2.15 12.76 -6.57
C ARG A 107 3.18 12.30 -5.54
N ALA A 108 2.99 11.11 -4.99
CA ALA A 108 4.01 10.48 -4.16
C ALA A 108 5.23 10.18 -5.04
N ARG A 109 6.24 11.04 -4.95
CA ARG A 109 7.58 10.73 -5.45
C ARG A 109 8.12 9.53 -4.64
N PRO A 110 9.03 8.72 -5.20
CA PRO A 110 9.82 7.79 -4.40
C PRO A 110 10.65 8.63 -3.41
N ARG A 111 10.08 8.98 -2.26
CA ARG A 111 10.87 9.41 -1.12
C ARG A 111 11.62 8.18 -0.68
N ARG A 112 12.94 8.28 -0.65
CA ARG A 112 13.75 7.17 -0.16
C ARG A 112 13.29 6.96 1.29
N LEU A 113 13.13 5.69 1.70
CA LEU A 113 12.76 5.30 3.05
C LEU A 113 13.44 6.11 4.16
N ARG A 114 14.70 6.51 3.93
CA ARG A 114 15.52 7.36 4.82
C ARG A 114 14.84 8.69 5.21
N ASP A 115 13.95 9.23 4.38
CA ASP A 115 13.25 10.49 4.63
C ASP A 115 11.95 10.32 5.46
N LEU A 116 11.53 9.07 5.73
CA LEU A 116 10.34 8.75 6.53
C LEU A 116 10.68 8.33 7.97
N VAL A 117 11.95 8.06 8.26
CA VAL A 117 12.45 7.63 9.57
C VAL A 117 13.23 8.75 10.28
N GLY A 118 13.34 9.92 9.64
CA GLY A 118 14.08 11.08 10.16
C GLY A 118 13.26 12.37 10.15
N ASP A 119 12.10 12.39 10.78
CA ASP A 119 11.60 13.60 11.47
C ASP A 119 10.52 13.23 12.49
N PRO A 120 10.79 13.33 13.80
CA PRO A 120 9.77 13.10 14.83
C PRO A 120 8.72 14.23 14.92
N ASP A 121 8.87 15.38 14.24
CA ASP A 121 8.01 16.56 14.44
C ASP A 121 7.52 17.29 13.16
N ALA A 122 7.44 16.63 12.00
CA ALA A 122 6.90 17.22 10.76
C ALA A 122 5.38 17.07 10.54
#